data_AF-A0A8S3D003-F1
#
_entry.id   AF-A0A8S3D003-F1
#
_cell.length_a   1.000
_cell.length_b   1.000
_cell.length_c   1.000
_cell.angle_alpha   90.00
_cell.angle_beta   90.00
_cell.angle_gamma   90.00
#
_symmetry.space_group_name_H-M   'P 1'
#
loop_
_entity.id
_entity.type
_entity.pdbx_description
1 polymer ?
#
loop_
_entity_poly.entity_id
_entity_poly.type
_entity_poly.pdbx_seq_one_letter_code
_entity_poly.pdbx_strand_id
1 'polypeptide(L)' 'ILSNIYGKLEWDPFPNEGSQAAMLRELVLVQMSLNGHSKTREEAHKRFQSLLSSNNQDHQSINPNIRTAIYLTVAQTGNQ' A
#
# COMPACT_ATOMS: atom_id res chain seq x y z
N ILE A 1 -8.28 -16.43 3.69
CA ILE A 1 -8.61 -16.22 2.26
C ILE A 1 -7.71 -15.13 1.65
N LEU A 2 -7.74 -13.91 2.18
CA LEU A 2 -6.96 -12.79 1.61
C LEU A 2 -5.43 -12.97 1.66
N SER A 3 -4.90 -13.69 2.64
CA SER A 3 -3.45 -13.96 2.74
C SER A 3 -2.87 -14.70 1.52
N ASN A 4 -3.65 -15.60 0.90
CA ASN A 4 -3.22 -16.32 -0.31
C ASN A 4 -3.20 -15.41 -1.55
N ILE A 5 -4.04 -14.39 -1.57
CA ILE A 5 -4.10 -13.38 -2.64
C ILE A 5 -2.99 -12.35 -2.41
N TYR A 6 -2.78 -11.93 -1.16
CA TYR A 6 -1.68 -11.06 -0.74
C TYR A 6 -0.33 -11.65 -1.15
N GLY A 7 -0.09 -12.94 -0.92
CA GLY A 7 1.17 -13.58 -1.35
C GLY A 7 1.38 -13.65 -2.87
N LYS A 8 0.37 -13.29 -3.67
CA LYS A 8 0.45 -13.18 -5.14
C LYS A 8 0.41 -11.73 -5.63
N LEU A 9 0.15 -10.77 -4.74
CA LEU A 9 0.02 -9.35 -5.05
C LEU A 9 1.05 -8.58 -4.22
N GLU A 10 2.07 -8.06 -4.90
CA GLU A 10 3.06 -7.21 -4.27
C GLU A 10 2.54 -5.77 -4.09
N TRP A 11 3.34 -4.92 -3.44
CA TRP A 11 3.04 -3.48 -3.35
C TRP A 11 3.18 -2.78 -4.71
N ASP A 12 4.17 -3.17 -5.51
CA ASP A 12 4.50 -2.54 -6.80
C ASP A 12 3.98 -3.32 -8.00
N PRO A 13 3.43 -2.63 -9.02
CA PRO A 13 2.74 -3.27 -10.14
C PRO A 13 3.64 -4.26 -10.87
N PHE A 14 3.09 -5.39 -11.30
CA PHE A 14 3.82 -6.32 -12.16
C PHE A 14 3.91 -5.75 -13.59
N PRO A 15 4.94 -6.11 -14.37
CA PRO A 15 4.99 -5.77 -15.78
C PRO A 15 3.72 -6.27 -16.49
N ASN A 16 3.07 -5.39 -17.25
CA ASN A 16 1.80 -5.65 -17.94
C ASN A 16 0.60 -5.95 -17.01
N GLU A 17 0.61 -5.43 -15.78
CA GLU A 17 -0.55 -5.53 -14.90
C GLU A 17 -1.78 -4.83 -15.50
N GLY A 18 -2.89 -5.59 -15.61
CA GLY A 18 -4.18 -5.04 -16.03
C GLY A 18 -4.86 -4.24 -14.91
N SER A 19 -5.77 -3.33 -15.30
CA SER A 19 -6.48 -2.43 -14.37
C SER A 19 -7.22 -3.16 -13.24
N GLN A 20 -7.80 -4.33 -13.52
CA GLN A 20 -8.51 -5.15 -12.53
C GLN A 20 -7.58 -5.68 -11.43
N ALA A 21 -6.37 -6.11 -11.80
CA ALA A 21 -5.37 -6.59 -10.84
C ALA A 21 -4.84 -5.44 -9.98
N ALA A 22 -4.64 -4.25 -10.58
CA ALA A 22 -4.27 -3.05 -9.84
C ALA A 22 -5.33 -2.62 -8.81
N MET A 23 -6.62 -2.69 -9.16
CA MET A 23 -7.73 -2.43 -8.21
C MET A 23 -7.78 -3.48 -7.10
N LEU A 24 -7.63 -4.77 -7.45
CA LEU A 24 -7.64 -5.85 -6.47
C LEU A 24 -6.52 -5.68 -5.44
N ARG A 25 -5.33 -5.27 -5.89
CA ARG A 25 -4.19 -4.96 -5.03
C ARG A 25 -4.52 -3.88 -4.02
N GLU A 26 -5.10 -2.76 -4.44
CA GLU A 26 -5.52 -1.68 -3.53
C GLU A 26 -6.42 -2.23 -2.41
N LEU A 27 -7.47 -2.96 -2.80
CA LEU A 27 -8.46 -3.52 -1.89
C LEU A 27 -7.84 -4.52 -0.90
N VAL A 28 -6.97 -5.40 -1.39
CA VAL A 28 -6.28 -6.39 -0.56
C VAL A 28 -5.34 -5.70 0.43
N LEU A 29 -4.55 -4.71 -0.01
CA LEU A 29 -3.64 -3.97 0.88
C LEU A 29 -4.40 -3.23 1.97
N VAL A 30 -5.49 -2.51 1.61
CA VAL A 30 -6.36 -1.85 2.59
C VAL A 30 -6.89 -2.85 3.60
N GLN A 31 -7.49 -3.95 3.14
CA GLN A 31 -8.12 -4.91 4.05
C GLN A 31 -7.09 -5.61 4.96
N MET A 32 -5.89 -5.92 4.45
CA MET A 32 -4.81 -6.50 5.25
C MET A 32 -4.33 -5.54 6.34
N SER A 33 -4.21 -4.24 6.02
CA SER A 33 -3.88 -3.21 7.02
C SER A 33 -4.96 -3.05 8.09
N LEU A 34 -6.24 -2.99 7.68
CA LEU A 34 -7.38 -2.91 8.61
C LEU A 34 -7.43 -4.11 9.55
N ASN A 35 -7.09 -5.30 9.05
CA ASN A 35 -7.05 -6.55 9.82
C ASN A 35 -5.82 -6.68 10.75
N GLY A 36 -4.90 -5.71 10.77
CA GLY A 36 -3.75 -5.77 11.65
C GLY A 36 -2.55 -6.56 11.15
N HIS A 37 -2.46 -6.80 9.85
CA HIS A 37 -1.31 -7.50 9.29
C HIS A 37 -0.04 -6.64 9.41
N SER A 38 0.87 -7.06 10.29
CA SER A 38 2.05 -6.28 10.69
C SER A 38 2.93 -5.85 9.51
N LYS A 39 3.26 -6.78 8.61
CA LYS A 39 4.10 -6.48 7.43
C LYS A 39 3.48 -5.44 6.50
N THR A 40 2.16 -5.48 6.31
CA THR A 40 1.46 -4.50 5.46
C THR A 40 1.46 -3.13 6.13
N ARG A 41 1.28 -3.08 7.45
CA ARG A 41 1.38 -1.83 8.22
C ARG A 41 2.78 -1.25 8.15
N GLU A 42 3.81 -2.06 8.38
CA GLU A 42 5.21 -1.62 8.35
C GLU A 42 5.58 -1.02 6.98
N GLU A 43 5.23 -1.70 5.89
CA GLU A 43 5.52 -1.21 4.53
C GLU A 43 4.72 0.06 4.20
N ALA A 44 3.47 0.19 4.69
CA ALA A 44 2.69 1.42 4.56
C ALA A 44 3.41 2.61 5.23
N HIS A 45 3.88 2.44 6.47
CA HIS A 45 4.60 3.50 7.20
C HIS A 45 5.91 3.84 6.53
N LYS A 46 6.70 2.84 6.11
CA LYS A 46 7.96 3.07 5.39
C LYS A 46 7.75 3.92 4.14
N ARG A 47 6.75 3.59 3.32
CA ARG A 47 6.41 4.35 2.12
C ARG A 47 5.92 5.76 2.44
N PHE A 48 5.14 5.92 3.50
CA PHE A 48 4.71 7.23 3.98
C PHE A 48 5.88 8.09 4.48
N GLN A 49 6.81 7.53 5.25
CA GLN A 49 7.99 8.24 5.74
C GLN A 49 8.93 8.63 4.58
N SER A 50 9.03 7.80 3.54
CA SER A 50 9.75 8.15 2.32
C SER A 50 9.13 9.37 1.62
N LEU A 51 7.79 9.47 1.58
CA LEU A 51 7.10 10.65 1.03
C LEU A 51 7.44 11.92 1.80
N LEU A 52 7.35 11.86 3.13
CA LEU A 52 7.67 13.00 4.00
C LEU A 52 9.13 13.44 3.84
N SER A 53 10.05 12.48 3.80
CA SER A 53 11.49 12.73 3.69
C SER A 53 11.88 13.35 2.34
N SER A 54 11.12 13.06 1.29
CA SER A 54 11.33 13.64 -0.05
C SER A 54 10.82 15.07 -0.22
N ASN A 55 10.36 15.75 0.85
CA ASN A 55 9.62 17.01 0.77
C ASN A 55 8.44 16.95 -0.24
N ASN A 56 7.78 15.79 -0.31
CA ASN A 56 6.72 15.49 -1.28
C ASN A 56 7.12 15.50 -2.76
N GLN A 57 8.41 15.57 -3.11
CA GLN A 57 8.83 15.48 -4.51
C GLN A 57 8.52 14.10 -5.11
N ASP A 58 8.55 13.05 -4.28
CA ASP A 58 8.26 11.68 -4.69
C ASP A 58 6.76 11.32 -4.64
N HIS A 59 5.87 12.28 -4.38
CA HIS A 59 4.42 12.03 -4.50
C HIS A 59 4.03 11.56 -5.92
N GLN A 60 4.80 11.94 -6.94
CA GLN A 60 4.60 11.43 -8.30
C GLN A 60 5.14 10.01 -8.51
N SER A 61 6.04 9.51 -7.64
CA SER A 61 6.62 8.17 -7.75
C SER A 61 5.71 7.08 -7.16
N ILE A 62 4.84 7.43 -6.21
CA ILE A 62 3.88 6.46 -5.66
C ILE A 62 2.74 6.22 -6.64
N ASN A 63 2.63 4.95 -7.04
CA ASN A 63 1.53 4.43 -7.84
C ASN A 63 0.17 4.87 -7.23
N PRO A 64 -0.69 5.58 -7.99
CA PRO A 64 -1.99 6.03 -7.50
C PRO A 64 -2.83 4.92 -6.87
N ASN A 65 -2.73 3.69 -7.39
CA ASN A 65 -3.54 2.54 -6.95
C ASN A 65 -3.16 2.00 -5.56
N ILE A 66 -2.11 2.51 -4.91
CA ILE A 66 -1.75 2.10 -3.54
C ILE A 66 -1.77 3.26 -2.53
N ARG A 67 -2.07 4.48 -2.98
CA ARG A 67 -2.05 5.67 -2.10
C ARG A 67 -3.07 5.56 -0.98
N THR A 68 -4.29 5.11 -1.29
CA THR A 68 -5.33 4.89 -0.28
C THR A 68 -4.87 3.91 0.78
N ALA A 69 -4.26 2.79 0.39
CA ALA A 69 -3.74 1.80 1.32
C ALA A 69 -2.70 2.42 2.26
N ILE A 70 -1.77 3.24 1.75
CA ILE A 70 -0.75 3.91 2.55
C ILE A 70 -1.39 4.90 3.53
N TYR A 71 -2.15 5.88 3.02
CA TYR A 71 -2.68 6.97 3.82
C TYR A 71 -3.69 6.50 4.85
N LEU A 72 -4.59 5.58 4.48
CA LEU A 72 -5.59 5.05 5.39
C LEU A 72 -4.94 4.24 6.52
N THR A 73 -3.91 3.45 6.20
CA THR A 73 -3.19 2.67 7.21
C THR A 73 -2.57 3.59 8.25
N VAL A 74 -1.80 4.60 7.81
CA VAL A 74 -1.13 5.54 8.72
C VAL A 74 -2.15 6.38 9.50
N ALA A 75 -3.25 6.80 8.87
CA ALA A 75 -4.32 7.51 9.56
C ALA A 75 -4.97 6.66 10.66
N GLN A 76 -5.12 5.34 10.44
CA GLN A 76 -5.70 4.42 11.41
C GLN A 76 -4.76 4.14 12.59
N THR A 77 -3.47 3.97 12.34
CA THR A 77 -2.49 3.53 13.35
C THR A 77 -1.72 4.68 14.01
N GLY A 78 -1.87 5.90 13.49
CA GLY A 78 -1.00 7.02 13.81
C GLY A 78 0.31 6.94 13.04
N ASN A 79 0.97 8.08 12.87
CA ASN A 79 2.33 8.11 12.33
C ASN A 79 3.29 7.64 13.43
N GLN A 80 3.91 6.48 13.21
CA GLN A 80 4.90 5.88 14.12
C GLN A 80 6.32 6.39 13.82
#